data_AF-A0A966UQW0-F1
#
_entry.id   AF-A0A966UQW0-F1
#
_cell.length_a   1.000
_cell.length_b   1.000
_cell.length_c   1.000
_cell.angle_alpha   90.00
_cell.angle_beta   90.00
_cell.angle_gamma   90.00
#
_symmetry.space_group_name_H-M   'P 1'
#
loop_
_entity.id
_entity.type
_entity.pdbx_description
1 polymer ?
#
loop_
_entity_poly.entity_id
_entity_poly.type
_entity_poly.pdbx_seq_one_letter_code
_entity_poly.pdbx_strand_id
1 'polypeptide(L)'
;MQKFLMAVTLVLLWLFLYDYAEGKELPKELVMKTDVGEVVLTTEECTFKKMGLRGYDYAAYATEKGHANHEGCWRMDVINDMKSVLIYFPEIDSTGVYNPQLFKPRSTL
;
A
#
# COMPACT_ATOMS: atom_id res chain seq x y z
N MET A 1 -40.58 -26.70 -17.85
CA MET A 1 -39.64 -25.65 -18.32
C MET A 1 -39.11 -24.79 -17.18
N GLN A 2 -39.94 -24.28 -16.27
CA GLN A 2 -39.52 -23.41 -15.16
C GLN A 2 -38.48 -24.03 -14.20
N LYS A 3 -38.58 -25.32 -13.88
CA LYS A 3 -37.60 -26.03 -13.03
C LYS A 3 -36.22 -26.17 -13.68
N PHE A 4 -36.18 -26.32 -15.01
CA PHE A 4 -34.92 -26.38 -15.77
C PHE A 4 -34.25 -25.00 -15.84
N LEU A 5 -35.03 -23.93 -16.05
CA LEU A 5 -34.52 -22.56 -16.05
C LEU A 5 -33.86 -22.20 -14.70
N MET A 6 -34.49 -22.60 -13.59
CA MET A 6 -34.00 -22.30 -12.24
C MET A 6 -32.69 -23.04 -11.91
N ALA A 7 -32.55 -24.28 -12.39
CA ALA A 7 -31.31 -25.05 -12.24
C ALA A 7 -30.15 -24.43 -13.04
N VAL A 8 -30.42 -23.99 -14.28
CA VAL A 8 -29.42 -23.32 -15.12
C VAL A 8 -28.96 -21.99 -14.51
N THR A 9 -29.87 -21.20 -13.94
CA THR A 9 -29.51 -19.95 -13.25
C THR A 9 -28.65 -20.18 -12.01
N LEU A 10 -28.90 -21.24 -11.24
CA LEU A 10 -28.09 -21.55 -10.06
C LEU A 10 -26.67 -21.99 -10.43
N VAL A 11 -26.53 -22.80 -11.49
CA VAL A 11 -25.22 -23.24 -11.99
C VAL A 11 -24.42 -22.05 -12.52
N LEU A 12 -25.06 -21.15 -13.26
CA LEU A 12 -24.41 -19.91 -13.73
C LEU A 12 -23.96 -19.04 -12.56
N LEU A 13 -24.80 -18.84 -11.54
CA LEU A 13 -24.44 -18.04 -10.36
C LEU A 13 -23.25 -18.65 -9.61
N TRP A 14 -23.16 -19.98 -9.54
CA TRP A 14 -22.04 -20.69 -8.93
C TRP A 14 -20.73 -20.52 -9.72
N LEU A 15 -20.81 -20.56 -11.04
CA LEU A 15 -19.64 -20.32 -11.90
C LEU A 15 -19.12 -18.89 -11.77
N PHE A 16 -20.01 -17.88 -11.73
CA PHE A 16 -19.61 -16.49 -11.52
C PHE A 16 -19.00 -16.20 -10.14
N LEU A 17 -19.37 -16.97 -9.11
CA LEU A 17 -18.80 -16.81 -7.76
C LEU A 17 -17.42 -17.46 -7.61
N TYR A 18 -17.13 -18.52 -8.38
CA TYR A 18 -15.82 -19.19 -8.33
C TYR A 18 -14.69 -18.30 -8.88
N ASP A 19 -14.95 -17.55 -9.96
CA ASP A 19 -13.94 -16.67 -10.57
C ASP A 19 -13.62 -15.43 -9.73
N TYR A 20 -14.49 -15.04 -8.79
CA TYR A 20 -14.29 -13.84 -7.96
C TYR A 20 -13.30 -14.07 -6.79
N ALA A 21 -13.07 -15.32 -6.40
CA ALA A 21 -12.24 -15.64 -5.24
C ALA A 21 -10.73 -15.54 -5.49
N GLU A 22 -10.29 -15.43 -6.76
CA GLU A 22 -8.87 -15.43 -7.14
C GLU A 22 -8.32 -14.02 -7.40
N GLY A 23 -8.80 -13.03 -6.64
CA GLY A 23 -8.17 -11.72 -6.59
C GLY A 23 -6.81 -11.81 -5.90
N LYS A 24 -5.71 -11.64 -6.65
CA LYS A 24 -4.37 -11.51 -6.06
C LYS A 24 -4.40 -10.45 -4.95
N GLU A 25 -4.10 -10.85 -3.71
CA GLU A 25 -3.99 -9.89 -2.60
C GLU A 25 -3.03 -8.77 -3.01
N LEU A 26 -3.46 -7.51 -2.82
CA LEU A 26 -2.59 -6.36 -3.06
C LEU A 26 -1.36 -6.48 -2.15
N PRO A 27 -0.16 -6.15 -2.64
CA PRO A 27 1.04 -6.23 -1.83
C PRO A 27 0.88 -5.32 -0.60
N LYS A 28 1.05 -5.92 0.58
CA LYS A 28 0.95 -5.20 1.87
C LYS A 28 2.03 -4.12 2.01
N GLU A 29 3.16 -4.32 1.33
CA GLU A 29 4.30 -3.41 1.37
C GLU A 29 4.92 -3.20 -0.02
N LEU A 30 5.29 -1.95 -0.29
CA LEU A 30 6.16 -1.55 -1.39
C LEU A 30 7.48 -1.02 -0.83
N VAL A 31 8.60 -1.41 -1.43
CA VAL A 31 9.94 -1.18 -0.89
C VAL A 31 10.82 -0.49 -1.92
N MET A 32 11.55 0.52 -1.48
CA MET A 32 12.68 1.13 -2.17
C MET A 32 13.96 0.84 -1.37
N LYS A 33 14.93 0.18 -1.99
CA LYS A 33 16.24 -0.11 -1.37
C LYS A 33 17.09 1.16 -1.32
N THR A 34 17.88 1.31 -0.26
CA THR A 34 18.91 2.35 -0.11
C THR A 34 20.25 1.71 0.23
N ASP A 35 21.32 2.51 0.29
CA ASP A 35 22.66 2.01 0.62
C ASP A 35 22.77 1.50 2.07
N VAL A 36 21.91 1.98 2.96
CA VAL A 36 21.95 1.69 4.41
C VAL A 36 20.73 0.91 4.91
N GLY A 37 19.74 0.68 4.05
CA GLY A 37 18.52 -0.05 4.38
C GLY A 37 17.43 0.10 3.32
N GLU A 38 16.24 0.52 3.76
CA GLU A 38 15.01 0.49 2.97
C GLU A 38 14.10 1.65 3.33
N VAL A 39 13.27 2.08 2.37
CA VAL A 39 12.08 2.89 2.61
C VAL A 39 10.87 2.05 2.21
N VAL A 40 9.88 1.97 3.09
CA VAL A 40 8.75 1.06 2.96
C VAL A 40 7.45 1.84 3.04
N LEU A 41 6.57 1.59 2.08
CA LEU A 41 5.18 2.06 2.06
C LEU A 41 4.29 0.89 2.39
N THR A 42 3.42 1.04 3.38
CA THR A 42 2.48 -0.02 3.78
C THR A 42 1.06 0.36 3.38
N THR A 43 0.17 -0.63 3.38
CA THR A 43 -1.29 -0.41 3.34
C THR A 43 -1.91 -0.30 4.74
N GLU A 44 -1.10 -0.36 5.80
CA GLU A 44 -1.55 -0.23 7.18
C GLU A 44 -1.91 1.21 7.51
N GLU A 45 -2.81 1.39 8.48
CA GLU A 45 -3.26 2.72 8.89
C GLU A 45 -2.13 3.49 9.61
N CYS A 46 -1.90 4.76 9.24
CA CYS A 46 -0.94 5.56 9.96
C CYS A 46 -1.41 5.88 11.39
N THR A 47 -0.54 5.64 12.37
CA THR A 47 -0.82 5.92 13.79
C THR A 47 -0.68 7.40 14.16
N PHE A 48 0.02 8.20 13.34
CA PHE A 48 0.26 9.63 13.58
C PHE A 48 -0.83 10.57 13.02
N LYS A 49 -1.99 10.06 12.60
CA LYS A 49 -3.11 10.86 12.06
C LYS A 49 -3.54 12.03 12.94
N LYS A 50 -3.39 11.90 14.26
CA LYS A 50 -3.76 12.95 15.23
C LYS A 50 -2.88 14.21 15.17
N MET A 51 -1.82 14.19 14.37
CA MET A 51 -0.94 15.36 14.14
C MET A 51 -1.48 16.35 13.10
N GLY A 52 -2.69 16.15 12.57
CA GLY A 52 -3.29 17.07 11.59
C GLY A 52 -2.76 16.91 10.16
N LEU A 53 -2.03 15.82 9.89
CA LEU A 53 -1.47 15.49 8.59
C LEU A 53 -2.57 15.07 7.60
N ARG A 54 -3.12 16.04 6.87
CA ARG A 54 -4.24 15.79 5.96
C ARG A 54 -3.82 14.86 4.80
N GLY A 55 -4.51 13.73 4.67
CA GLY A 55 -4.33 12.77 3.58
C GLY A 55 -3.14 11.83 3.74
N TYR A 56 -2.49 11.82 4.91
CA TYR A 56 -1.41 10.89 5.27
C TYR A 56 -2.01 9.66 5.99
N ASP A 57 -2.81 8.89 5.25
CA ASP A 57 -3.64 7.86 5.85
C ASP A 57 -2.92 6.54 6.13
N TYR A 58 -1.79 6.32 5.49
CA TYR A 58 -1.07 5.04 5.48
C TYR A 58 0.29 5.13 6.15
N ALA A 59 0.70 4.08 6.86
CA ALA A 59 1.98 4.01 7.54
C ALA A 59 3.12 3.76 6.56
N ALA A 60 4.27 4.37 6.83
CA ALA A 60 5.53 4.13 6.14
C ALA A 60 6.65 4.07 7.17
N TYR A 61 7.75 3.42 6.82
CA TYR A 61 8.93 3.43 7.67
C TYR A 61 10.21 3.39 6.85
N ALA A 62 11.30 3.89 7.41
CA ALA A 62 12.64 3.70 6.90
C ALA A 62 13.47 2.84 7.84
N THR A 63 14.34 2.00 7.31
CA THR A 63 15.21 1.11 8.09
C THR A 63 16.66 1.54 7.93
N GLU A 64 17.44 1.40 9.00
CA GLU A 64 18.90 1.53 8.97
C GLU A 64 19.53 0.35 9.72
N LYS A 65 20.59 -0.23 9.16
CA LYS A 65 21.24 -1.42 9.75
C LYS A 65 21.74 -1.14 11.16
N GLY A 66 21.20 -1.86 12.14
CA GLY A 66 21.59 -1.74 13.55
C GLY A 66 20.80 -0.68 14.33
N HIS A 67 19.81 -0.06 13.70
CA HIS A 67 18.93 0.93 14.29
C HIS A 67 17.47 0.45 14.27
N ALA A 68 16.63 1.08 15.09
CA ALA A 68 15.18 0.88 15.02
C ALA A 68 14.62 1.49 13.73
N ASN A 69 13.40 1.08 13.36
CA ASN A 69 12.72 1.68 12.22
C ASN A 69 12.33 3.13 12.52
N HIS A 70 12.49 3.99 11.52
CA HIS A 70 12.02 5.37 11.51
C HIS A 70 10.60 5.42 10.97
N GLU A 71 9.63 5.47 11.86
CA GLU A 71 8.21 5.44 11.54
C GLU A 71 7.73 6.78 10.94
N GLY A 72 6.74 6.70 10.07
CA GLY A 72 6.15 7.85 9.40
C GLY A 72 4.78 7.55 8.78
N CYS A 73 4.22 8.55 8.12
CA CYS A 73 3.02 8.39 7.31
C CYS A 73 3.34 8.76 5.87
N TRP A 74 2.66 8.12 4.90
CA TRP A 74 2.83 8.47 3.50
C TRP A 74 1.51 8.81 2.79
N ARG A 75 1.66 9.56 1.70
CA ARG A 75 0.60 9.83 0.74
C ARG A 75 1.18 9.96 -0.67
N MET A 76 0.29 9.89 -1.66
CA MET A 76 0.61 10.28 -3.03
C MET A 76 0.24 11.73 -3.27
N ASP A 77 1.06 12.45 -4.05
CA ASP A 77 0.74 13.79 -4.52
C ASP A 77 1.35 14.05 -5.91
N VAL A 78 1.04 15.20 -6.49
CA VAL A 78 1.66 15.72 -7.71
C VAL A 78 2.51 16.93 -7.34
N ILE A 79 3.82 16.83 -7.54
CA ILE A 79 4.77 17.92 -7.34
C ILE A 79 5.44 18.20 -8.69
N ASN A 80 5.37 19.45 -9.17
CA ASN A 80 5.92 19.86 -10.47
C ASN A 80 5.47 18.93 -11.63
N ASP A 81 4.17 18.67 -11.70
CA ASP A 81 3.52 17.78 -12.69
C ASP A 81 3.99 16.31 -12.66
N MET A 82 4.72 15.90 -11.61
CA MET A 82 5.20 14.54 -11.41
C MET A 82 4.54 13.89 -10.20
N LYS A 83 4.00 12.68 -10.40
CA LYS A 83 3.52 11.83 -9.29
C LYS A 83 4.67 11.55 -8.34
N SER A 84 4.45 11.82 -7.06
CA SER A 84 5.44 11.72 -6.00
C SER A 84 4.84 11.01 -4.79
N VAL A 85 5.68 10.24 -4.10
CA VAL A 85 5.38 9.70 -2.77
C VAL A 85 5.94 10.70 -1.75
N LEU A 86 5.10 11.18 -0.86
CA LEU A 86 5.52 12.03 0.25
C LEU A 86 5.46 11.20 1.52
N ILE A 87 6.54 11.17 2.30
CA ILE A 87 6.60 10.50 3.59
C ILE A 87 6.96 11.51 4.66
N TYR A 88 6.06 11.74 5.61
CA TYR A 88 6.32 12.56 6.78
C TYR A 88 6.87 11.70 7.92
N PHE A 89 8.02 12.11 8.46
CA PHE A 89 8.69 11.48 9.60
C PHE A 89 8.56 12.37 10.84
N PRO A 90 7.70 12.01 11.81
CA PRO A 90 7.49 12.80 13.03
C PRO A 90 8.75 12.98 13.87
N GLU A 91 9.67 12.01 13.86
CA GLU A 91 10.92 12.05 14.62
C GLU A 91 11.77 13.28 14.30
N ILE A 92 11.77 13.72 13.05
CA ILE A 92 12.59 14.82 12.53
C ILE A 92 11.76 15.98 11.98
N ASP A 93 10.43 15.94 12.16
CA ASP A 93 9.46 16.90 11.64
C ASP A 93 9.71 17.29 10.17
N SER A 94 9.90 16.28 9.32
CA SER A 94 10.29 16.50 7.93
C SER A 94 9.58 15.57 6.96
N THR A 95 9.43 16.03 5.72
CA THR A 95 8.81 15.27 4.62
C THR A 95 9.83 14.90 3.56
N GLY A 96 10.06 13.61 3.37
CA GLY A 96 10.78 13.07 2.23
C GLY A 96 9.90 13.00 0.98
N VAL A 97 10.48 13.29 -0.18
CA VAL A 97 9.81 13.19 -1.48
C VAL A 97 10.53 12.14 -2.33
N TYR A 98 9.78 11.16 -2.81
CA TYR A 98 10.33 10.00 -3.52
C TYR A 98 9.63 9.75 -4.86
N ASN A 99 10.37 9.20 -5.81
CA ASN A 99 9.81 8.74 -7.08
C ASN A 99 9.06 7.41 -6.86
N PRO A 100 7.73 7.34 -7.11
CA PRO A 100 6.94 6.13 -6.91
C PRO A 100 7.43 4.93 -7.73
N GLN A 101 8.11 5.15 -8.86
CA GLN A 101 8.57 4.07 -9.74
C GLN A 101 9.70 3.23 -9.13
N LEU A 102 10.39 3.76 -8.11
CA LEU A 102 11.47 3.08 -7.40
C LEU A 102 10.96 2.07 -6.37
N PHE A 103 9.70 2.19 -5.96
CA PHE A 103 9.08 1.25 -5.05
C PHE A 103 8.61 0.01 -5.81
N LYS A 104 8.97 -1.17 -5.29
CA LYS A 104 8.54 -2.48 -5.82
C LYS A 104 7.82 -3.27 -4.74
N PRO A 105 6.86 -4.14 -5.08
CA PRO A 105 6.28 -5.07 -4.12
C PRO A 105 7.38 -5.78 -3.33
N ARG A 106 7.25 -5.82 -2.00
CA ARG A 106 8.14 -6.63 -1.18
C ARG A 106 7.98 -8.08 -1.63
N SER A 107 9.08 -8.73 -2.00
CA SER A 107 9.06 -10.16 -2.30
C SER A 107 8.68 -10.91 -1.03
N THR A 108 7.52 -11.55 -1.03
CA THR A 108 7.23 -12.65 -0.10
C THR A 108 8.09 -13.82 -0.53
N LEU A 109 9.12 -14.14 0.25
CA LEU A 109 9.80 -15.44 0.17
C LEU A 109 8.85 -16.54 0.64
#